data_AF-A0A2W6U6T0-F1
#
_entry.id   AF-A0A2W6U6T0-F1
#
_cell.length_a   1.000
_cell.length_b   1.000
_cell.length_c   1.000
_cell.angle_alpha   90.00
_cell.angle_beta   90.00
_cell.angle_gamma   90.00
#
_symmetry.space_group_name_H-M   'P 1'
#
loop_
_entity.id
_entity.type
_entity.pdbx_description
1 polymer ?
#
loop_
_entity_poly.entity_id
_entity_poly.type
_entity_poly.pdbx_seq_one_letter_code
_entity_poly.pdbx_strand_id
1 'polypeptide(L)'
;MLRSAGKAPVTFSRAGFTGSQAHGAFWAGDENSTWEAFRWSMNAGLTAAASGIVYWGWDIAGFSGEIPLAELYIRAMQASAFVPIMQYHSEFNHHRTPSRDRTPWNIAERTGDERVLPISRRFTHLREALLPYLERAARTAIETDRPLMRPLFFEFPSDERVWTAPTEWMLGDDLLVAPVLEPGVTRMPVYLPEGEWIDVWDGTRHQGGAVVEIETPIDRIPVFTRDAALRELFASEG
;
A
#
# COMPACT_ATOMS: atom_id res chain seq x y z
N MET A 1 21.94 -14.08 14.40
CA MET A 1 22.36 -15.09 13.40
C MET A 1 22.69 -14.50 12.02
N LEU A 2 21.87 -13.64 11.40
CA LEU A 2 22.23 -13.07 10.07
C LEU A 2 23.44 -12.11 10.12
N ARG A 3 23.47 -11.19 11.09
CA ARG A 3 24.58 -10.24 11.25
C ARG A 3 25.93 -10.92 11.48
N SER A 4 25.96 -12.02 12.25
CA SER A 4 27.18 -12.81 12.50
C SER A 4 27.71 -13.51 11.24
N ALA A 5 26.90 -13.60 10.18
CA ALA A 5 27.30 -14.10 8.87
C ALA A 5 27.55 -12.97 7.85
N GLY A 6 27.69 -11.71 8.29
CA GLY A 6 27.97 -10.56 7.41
C GLY A 6 26.78 -10.13 6.54
N LYS A 7 25.56 -10.48 6.91
CA LYS A 7 24.33 -10.16 6.15
C LYS A 7 23.44 -9.16 6.88
N ALA A 8 22.64 -8.42 6.11
CA ALA A 8 21.56 -7.59 6.66
C ALA A 8 20.58 -8.46 7.48
N PRO A 9 20.06 -7.96 8.61
CA PRO A 9 19.20 -8.70 9.53
C PRO A 9 17.74 -8.79 9.05
N VAL A 10 17.53 -9.21 7.80
CA VAL A 10 16.20 -9.29 7.21
C VAL A 10 15.48 -10.54 7.72
N THR A 11 14.81 -10.40 8.86
CA THR A 11 13.77 -11.32 9.33
C THR A 11 12.42 -10.85 8.82
N PHE A 12 11.48 -11.77 8.62
CA PHE A 12 10.09 -11.46 8.26
C PHE A 12 9.19 -12.13 9.30
N SER A 13 8.41 -11.37 10.05
CA SER A 13 7.77 -11.83 11.30
C SER A 13 6.39 -11.23 11.52
N ARG A 14 5.38 -12.02 11.88
CA ARG A 14 4.04 -11.49 12.21
C ARG A 14 3.89 -11.03 13.65
N ALA A 15 4.67 -11.62 14.56
CA ALA A 15 4.51 -11.46 15.99
C ALA A 15 5.60 -10.58 16.58
N GLY A 16 5.25 -9.83 17.62
CA GLY A 16 6.16 -8.92 18.29
C GLY A 16 5.56 -8.30 19.55
N PHE A 17 6.37 -7.51 20.23
CA PHE A 17 5.99 -6.66 21.36
C PHE A 17 6.91 -5.42 21.39
N THR A 18 6.90 -4.63 22.46
CA THR A 18 7.85 -3.52 22.63
C THR A 18 9.29 -3.97 22.41
N GLY A 19 9.99 -3.33 21.47
CA GLY A 19 11.36 -3.69 21.06
C GLY A 19 11.43 -4.31 19.67
N SER A 20 10.32 -4.83 19.14
CA SER A 20 10.26 -5.49 17.83
C SER A 20 10.70 -4.61 16.67
N GLN A 21 10.53 -3.29 16.74
CA GLN A 21 10.93 -2.34 15.70
C GLN A 21 12.42 -2.42 15.32
N ALA A 22 13.30 -2.93 16.19
CA ALA A 22 14.73 -3.08 15.91
C ALA A 22 15.09 -4.35 15.09
N HIS A 23 14.10 -5.17 14.73
CA HIS A 23 14.30 -6.55 14.27
C HIS A 23 13.56 -6.87 12.97
N GLY A 24 14.10 -6.37 11.85
CA GLY A 24 13.68 -6.77 10.50
C GLY A 24 12.32 -6.21 10.11
N ALA A 25 11.54 -7.02 9.42
CA ALA A 25 10.28 -6.66 8.81
C ALA A 25 9.11 -7.46 9.37
N PHE A 26 7.92 -6.87 9.28
CA PHE A 26 6.68 -7.43 9.81
C PHE A 26 5.61 -7.56 8.74
N TRP A 27 4.70 -8.53 8.92
CA TRP A 27 3.50 -8.61 8.10
C TRP A 27 2.24 -8.78 8.97
N ALA A 28 1.09 -8.44 8.39
CA ALA A 28 -0.20 -8.40 9.09
C ALA A 28 -0.70 -9.75 9.67
N GLY A 29 -0.13 -10.88 9.25
CA GLY A 29 -0.60 -12.20 9.64
C GLY A 29 -1.57 -12.82 8.63
N ASP A 30 -2.39 -13.75 9.13
CA ASP A 30 -3.15 -14.69 8.32
C ASP A 30 -4.58 -14.17 8.10
N GLU A 31 -4.96 -13.91 6.84
CA GLU A 31 -6.28 -13.34 6.50
C GLU A 31 -6.94 -13.94 5.26
N ASN A 32 -8.28 -13.87 5.23
CA ASN A 32 -9.08 -14.32 4.08
C ASN A 32 -9.03 -13.30 2.92
N SER A 33 -9.33 -13.76 1.71
CA SER A 33 -9.46 -12.89 0.53
C SER A 33 -10.75 -12.06 0.52
N THR A 34 -10.87 -11.04 1.37
CA THR A 34 -12.07 -10.19 1.46
C THR A 34 -11.74 -8.70 1.54
N TRP A 35 -12.71 -7.85 1.18
CA TRP A 35 -12.61 -6.40 1.36
C TRP A 35 -12.49 -5.99 2.83
N GLU A 36 -13.10 -6.75 3.73
CA GLU A 36 -12.98 -6.53 5.17
C GLU A 36 -11.55 -6.77 5.65
N ALA A 37 -10.93 -7.88 5.26
CA ALA A 37 -9.54 -8.17 5.56
C ALA A 37 -8.58 -7.12 4.96
N PHE A 38 -8.88 -6.62 3.76
CA PHE A 38 -8.11 -5.53 3.15
C PHE A 38 -8.18 -4.25 4.01
N ARG A 39 -9.37 -3.83 4.45
CA ARG A 39 -9.53 -2.68 5.36
C ARG A 39 -8.77 -2.87 6.67
N TRP A 40 -8.89 -4.04 7.29
CA TRP A 40 -8.18 -4.35 8.53
C TRP A 40 -6.67 -4.40 8.35
N SER A 41 -6.17 -4.87 7.21
CA SER A 41 -4.75 -4.85 6.89
C SER A 41 -4.21 -3.43 6.80
N MET A 42 -4.93 -2.49 6.16
CA MET A 42 -4.50 -1.08 6.12
C MET A 42 -4.48 -0.47 7.53
N ASN A 43 -5.51 -0.72 8.35
CA ASN A 43 -5.53 -0.30 9.75
C ASN A 43 -4.36 -0.89 10.55
N ALA A 44 -4.01 -2.16 10.33
CA ALA A 44 -2.87 -2.81 10.98
C ALA A 44 -1.55 -2.15 10.59
N GLY A 45 -1.35 -1.82 9.31
CA GLY A 45 -0.15 -1.11 8.86
C GLY A 45 -0.03 0.28 9.48
N LEU A 46 -1.11 1.05 9.49
CA LEU A 46 -1.14 2.40 10.04
C LEU A 46 -0.89 2.44 11.55
N THR A 47 -1.49 1.50 12.29
CA THR A 47 -1.28 1.40 13.74
C THR A 47 0.10 0.83 14.10
N ALA A 48 0.63 -0.11 13.33
CA ALA A 48 1.98 -0.62 13.49
C ALA A 48 3.03 0.47 13.22
N ALA A 49 2.82 1.27 12.17
CA ALA A 49 3.69 2.40 11.83
C ALA A 49 3.63 3.49 12.91
N ALA A 50 2.45 3.81 13.44
CA ALA A 50 2.30 4.69 14.59
C ALA A 50 3.00 4.17 15.86
N SER A 51 3.22 2.85 15.94
CA SER A 51 3.95 2.17 17.02
C SER A 51 5.45 1.97 16.74
N GLY A 52 5.97 2.57 15.66
CA GLY A 52 7.39 2.54 15.30
C GLY A 52 7.83 1.40 14.37
N ILE A 53 6.91 0.58 13.85
CA ILE A 53 7.23 -0.46 12.86
C ILE A 53 7.40 0.18 11.47
N VAL A 54 8.64 0.30 11.00
CA VAL A 54 8.95 0.92 9.70
C VAL A 54 8.67 -0.02 8.52
N TYR A 55 9.17 -1.24 8.61
CA TYR A 55 9.13 -2.22 7.53
C TYR A 55 7.93 -3.17 7.73
N TRP A 56 6.76 -2.76 7.22
CA TRP A 56 5.52 -3.52 7.33
C TRP A 56 4.95 -3.89 5.95
N GLY A 57 4.34 -5.07 5.85
CA GLY A 57 3.58 -5.51 4.69
C GLY A 57 2.38 -6.37 5.07
N TRP A 58 1.73 -6.93 4.07
CA TRP A 58 0.57 -7.81 4.23
C TRP A 58 0.46 -8.72 3.01
N ASP A 59 -0.31 -9.79 3.14
CA ASP A 59 -0.58 -10.69 2.03
C ASP A 59 -1.59 -10.06 1.08
N ILE A 60 -1.12 -9.55 -0.07
CA ILE A 60 -1.95 -8.85 -1.07
C ILE A 60 -3.22 -9.65 -1.37
N ALA A 61 -4.38 -9.02 -1.11
CA ALA A 61 -5.70 -9.57 -1.32
C ALA A 61 -6.04 -10.86 -0.54
N GLY A 62 -5.31 -11.14 0.55
CA GLY A 62 -5.53 -12.30 1.44
C GLY A 62 -4.90 -13.58 0.92
N PHE A 63 -4.34 -14.38 1.84
CA PHE A 63 -3.64 -15.63 1.50
C PHE A 63 -4.54 -16.87 1.60
N SER A 64 -5.62 -16.82 2.38
CA SER A 64 -6.46 -17.97 2.72
C SER A 64 -7.80 -17.96 1.99
N GLY A 65 -8.47 -19.11 2.03
CA GLY A 65 -9.78 -19.34 1.41
C GLY A 65 -9.71 -19.40 -0.11
N GLU A 66 -10.86 -19.15 -0.74
CA GLU A 66 -10.95 -19.01 -2.18
C GLU A 66 -10.06 -17.87 -2.68
N ILE A 67 -9.63 -17.96 -3.94
CA ILE A 67 -8.86 -16.89 -4.58
C ILE A 67 -9.70 -15.60 -4.64
N PRO A 68 -9.08 -14.42 -4.54
CA PRO A 68 -9.80 -13.16 -4.65
C PRO A 68 -10.43 -12.99 -6.03
N LEU A 69 -11.55 -12.26 -6.08
CA LEU A 69 -12.05 -11.73 -7.35
C LEU A 69 -11.05 -10.73 -7.94
N ALA A 70 -11.07 -10.59 -9.28
CA ALA A 70 -10.13 -9.75 -10.00
C ALA A 70 -10.10 -8.30 -9.48
N GLU A 71 -11.26 -7.72 -9.17
CA GLU A 71 -11.34 -6.36 -8.63
C GLU A 71 -10.61 -6.21 -7.29
N LEU A 72 -10.89 -7.11 -6.33
CA LEU A 72 -10.22 -7.11 -5.02
C LEU A 72 -8.70 -7.26 -5.20
N TYR A 73 -8.27 -8.18 -6.06
CA TYR A 73 -6.85 -8.38 -6.33
C TYR A 73 -6.18 -7.14 -6.92
N ILE A 74 -6.82 -6.50 -7.91
CA ILE A 74 -6.30 -5.28 -8.53
C ILE A 74 -6.23 -4.14 -7.52
N ARG A 75 -7.29 -3.88 -6.74
CA ARG A 75 -7.28 -2.80 -5.72
C ARG A 75 -6.24 -3.05 -4.62
N ALA A 76 -6.09 -4.29 -4.19
CA ALA A 76 -5.07 -4.66 -3.21
C ALA A 76 -3.65 -4.48 -3.77
N MET A 77 -3.41 -4.90 -5.03
CA MET A 77 -2.13 -4.73 -5.72
C MET A 77 -1.76 -3.25 -5.87
N GLN A 78 -2.75 -2.42 -6.23
CA GLN A 78 -2.61 -0.96 -6.31
C GLN A 78 -2.16 -0.36 -4.99
N ALA A 79 -2.90 -0.59 -3.90
CA ALA A 79 -2.56 -0.06 -2.59
C ALA A 79 -1.19 -0.57 -2.11
N SER A 80 -0.87 -1.83 -2.38
CA SER A 80 0.36 -2.48 -1.92
C SER A 80 1.62 -1.98 -2.62
N ALA A 81 1.50 -1.37 -3.80
CA ALA A 81 2.62 -0.64 -4.40
C ALA A 81 3.05 0.55 -3.53
N PHE A 82 2.16 1.05 -2.66
CA PHE A 82 2.36 2.22 -1.80
C PHE A 82 2.39 1.92 -0.29
N VAL A 83 2.66 0.67 0.09
CA VAL A 83 2.98 0.29 1.49
C VAL A 83 4.46 -0.06 1.63
N PRO A 84 5.05 -0.16 2.84
CA PRO A 84 6.49 -0.36 3.00
C PRO A 84 7.01 -1.65 2.37
N ILE A 85 6.26 -2.75 2.44
CA ILE A 85 6.59 -4.04 1.82
C ILE A 85 5.43 -4.55 0.99
N MET A 86 5.69 -4.77 -0.30
CA MET A 86 4.74 -5.31 -1.27
C MET A 86 4.98 -6.81 -1.45
N GLN A 87 4.01 -7.67 -1.08
CA GLN A 87 4.22 -9.12 -1.07
C GLN A 87 2.89 -9.89 -1.23
N TYR A 88 2.84 -10.88 -2.13
CA TYR A 88 1.72 -11.82 -2.22
C TYR A 88 2.05 -13.14 -1.53
N HIS A 89 1.06 -13.84 -0.98
CA HIS A 89 1.21 -15.18 -0.40
C HIS A 89 -0.04 -16.02 -0.66
N SER A 90 0.08 -17.33 -0.46
CA SER A 90 -1.05 -18.26 -0.50
C SER A 90 -0.88 -19.31 0.58
N GLU A 91 -1.96 -19.60 1.29
CA GLU A 91 -2.02 -20.68 2.27
C GLU A 91 -1.80 -22.05 1.60
N PHE A 92 -1.31 -22.99 2.38
CA PHE A 92 -1.19 -24.38 1.97
C PHE A 92 -2.53 -24.98 1.52
N ASN A 93 -2.60 -25.40 0.26
CA ASN A 93 -3.82 -25.97 -0.34
C ASN A 93 -3.83 -27.52 -0.36
N HIS A 94 -3.03 -28.20 0.46
CA HIS A 94 -2.87 -29.66 0.40
C HIS A 94 -2.48 -30.20 -0.99
N HIS A 95 -1.79 -29.39 -1.80
CA HIS A 95 -1.48 -29.67 -3.21
C HIS A 95 -2.70 -30.03 -4.07
N ARG A 96 -3.90 -29.59 -3.69
CA ARG A 96 -5.13 -29.79 -4.46
C ARG A 96 -5.14 -28.88 -5.69
N THR A 97 -5.86 -29.33 -6.71
CA THR A 97 -6.18 -28.52 -7.88
C THR A 97 -7.60 -27.95 -7.76
N PRO A 98 -7.88 -26.76 -8.32
CA PRO A 98 -6.93 -25.84 -8.98
C PRO A 98 -5.96 -25.16 -7.99
N SER A 99 -4.85 -24.60 -8.51
CA SER A 99 -3.87 -23.86 -7.69
C SER A 99 -4.51 -22.66 -7.00
N ARG A 100 -4.11 -22.42 -5.74
CA ARG A 100 -4.50 -21.26 -4.92
C ARG A 100 -3.42 -20.19 -4.86
N ASP A 101 -2.42 -20.22 -5.74
CA ASP A 101 -1.38 -19.20 -5.77
C ASP A 101 -1.96 -17.80 -5.98
N ARG A 102 -1.44 -16.80 -5.27
CA ARG A 102 -1.81 -15.37 -5.46
C ARG A 102 -0.95 -14.68 -6.52
N THR A 103 -0.35 -15.44 -7.42
CA THR A 103 0.42 -14.87 -8.53
C THR A 103 -0.51 -14.18 -9.53
N PRO A 104 -0.10 -13.06 -10.15
CA PRO A 104 -0.95 -12.34 -11.09
C PRO A 104 -1.47 -13.21 -12.25
N TRP A 105 -0.65 -14.14 -12.75
CA TRP A 105 -1.05 -15.04 -13.84
C TRP A 105 -2.08 -16.09 -13.40
N ASN A 106 -1.97 -16.65 -12.19
CA ASN A 106 -2.97 -17.58 -11.69
C ASN A 106 -4.31 -16.86 -11.44
N ILE A 107 -4.27 -15.64 -10.89
CA ILE A 107 -5.50 -14.85 -10.69
C ILE A 107 -6.14 -14.51 -12.04
N ALA A 108 -5.37 -14.05 -13.03
CA ALA A 108 -5.89 -13.77 -14.37
C ALA A 108 -6.52 -15.01 -15.02
N GLU A 109 -5.84 -16.15 -15.00
CA GLU A 109 -6.36 -17.42 -15.55
C GLU A 109 -7.65 -17.86 -14.85
N ARG A 110 -7.66 -17.83 -13.51
CA ARG A 110 -8.76 -18.36 -12.70
C ARG A 110 -9.99 -17.45 -12.69
N THR A 111 -9.81 -16.15 -12.85
CA THR A 111 -10.91 -15.17 -12.93
C THR A 111 -11.36 -14.91 -14.37
N GLY A 112 -10.53 -15.22 -15.35
CA GLY A 112 -10.76 -14.87 -16.76
C GLY A 112 -10.64 -13.37 -17.05
N ASP A 113 -10.11 -12.57 -16.12
CA ASP A 113 -10.00 -11.12 -16.26
C ASP A 113 -8.63 -10.72 -16.83
N GLU A 114 -8.64 -10.34 -18.11
CA GLU A 114 -7.44 -9.96 -18.88
C GLU A 114 -6.75 -8.70 -18.33
N ARG A 115 -7.40 -7.92 -17.46
CA ARG A 115 -6.86 -6.69 -16.88
C ARG A 115 -5.88 -6.95 -15.73
N VAL A 116 -5.96 -8.11 -15.08
CA VAL A 116 -5.16 -8.44 -13.89
C VAL A 116 -3.66 -8.37 -14.18
N LEU A 117 -3.20 -9.03 -15.25
CA LEU A 117 -1.78 -9.08 -15.62
C LEU A 117 -1.18 -7.72 -15.98
N PRO A 118 -1.73 -6.94 -16.93
CA PRO A 118 -1.15 -5.65 -17.32
C PRO A 118 -1.17 -4.64 -16.17
N ILE A 119 -2.25 -4.59 -15.36
CA ILE A 119 -2.31 -3.67 -14.22
C ILE A 119 -1.31 -4.10 -13.14
N SER A 120 -1.24 -5.39 -12.80
CA SER A 120 -0.26 -5.89 -11.83
C SER A 120 1.18 -5.58 -12.26
N ARG A 121 1.48 -5.73 -13.56
CA ARG A 121 2.79 -5.38 -14.12
C ARG A 121 3.09 -3.88 -14.00
N ARG A 122 2.15 -3.02 -14.36
CA ARG A 122 2.28 -1.55 -14.23
C ARG A 122 2.59 -1.15 -12.79
N PHE A 123 1.85 -1.67 -11.81
CA PHE A 123 2.10 -1.34 -10.40
C PHE A 123 3.42 -1.92 -9.85
N THR A 124 3.86 -3.08 -10.34
CA THR A 124 5.21 -3.60 -10.04
C THR A 124 6.31 -2.73 -10.64
N HIS A 125 6.17 -2.27 -11.89
CA HIS A 125 7.15 -1.36 -12.50
C HIS A 125 7.19 0.00 -11.81
N LEU A 126 6.02 0.54 -11.46
CA LEU A 126 5.92 1.77 -10.68
C LEU A 126 6.59 1.61 -9.30
N ARG A 127 6.41 0.46 -8.65
CA ARG A 127 7.09 0.14 -7.39
C ARG A 127 8.61 0.14 -7.55
N GLU A 128 9.14 -0.45 -8.61
CA GLU A 128 10.56 -0.41 -8.94
C GLU A 128 11.06 1.03 -9.16
N ALA A 129 10.31 1.84 -9.89
CA ALA A 129 10.63 3.25 -10.13
C ALA A 129 10.62 4.08 -8.83
N LEU A 130 9.78 3.72 -7.86
CA LEU A 130 9.71 4.35 -6.54
C LEU A 130 10.80 3.89 -5.56
N LEU A 131 11.62 2.87 -5.87
CA LEU A 131 12.63 2.35 -4.93
C LEU A 131 13.60 3.43 -4.41
N PRO A 132 14.16 4.34 -5.22
CA PRO A 132 15.01 5.41 -4.71
C PRO A 132 14.27 6.34 -3.74
N TYR A 133 12.98 6.58 -3.97
CA TYR A 133 12.13 7.37 -3.06
C TYR A 133 11.92 6.64 -1.74
N LEU A 134 11.51 5.37 -1.81
CA LEU A 134 11.25 4.52 -0.64
C LEU A 134 12.49 4.33 0.23
N GLU A 135 13.67 4.20 -0.36
CA GLU A 135 14.93 4.10 0.39
C GLU A 135 15.19 5.38 1.19
N ARG A 136 15.03 6.55 0.57
CA ARG A 136 15.17 7.85 1.25
C ARG A 136 14.12 8.01 2.34
N ALA A 137 12.86 7.71 2.04
CA ALA A 137 11.77 7.82 3.00
C ALA A 137 11.95 6.86 4.19
N ALA A 138 12.42 5.64 3.97
CA ALA A 138 12.74 4.70 5.04
C ALA A 138 13.91 5.19 5.91
N ARG A 139 14.94 5.80 5.31
CA ARG A 139 16.05 6.42 6.03
C ARG A 139 15.56 7.57 6.91
N THR A 140 14.77 8.48 6.37
CA THR A 140 14.13 9.57 7.13
C THR A 140 13.32 9.00 8.30
N ALA A 141 12.53 7.95 8.06
CA ALA A 141 11.72 7.34 9.11
C ALA A 141 12.57 6.78 10.27
N ILE A 142 13.73 6.21 9.97
CA ILE A 142 14.67 5.70 10.98
C ILE A 142 15.39 6.83 11.71
N GLU A 143 15.75 7.91 11.02
CA GLU A 143 16.54 9.01 11.58
C GLU A 143 15.69 9.99 12.39
N THR A 144 14.39 10.13 12.10
CA THR A 144 13.51 11.15 12.70
C THR A 144 12.28 10.59 13.40
N ASP A 145 12.12 9.26 13.46
CA ASP A 145 10.93 8.57 13.99
C ASP A 145 9.60 8.96 13.30
N ARG A 146 9.64 9.61 12.14
CA ARG A 146 8.44 9.96 11.36
C ARG A 146 8.05 8.73 10.54
N PRO A 147 6.87 8.11 10.73
CA PRO A 147 6.57 6.83 10.09
C PRO A 147 6.69 6.88 8.56
N LEU A 148 7.04 5.75 7.93
CA LEU A 148 7.12 5.61 6.48
C LEU A 148 5.74 5.52 5.83
N MET A 149 4.86 4.66 6.36
CA MET A 149 3.43 4.62 6.03
C MET A 149 2.69 5.30 7.18
N ARG A 150 2.35 6.57 7.00
CA ARG A 150 2.09 7.49 8.10
C ARG A 150 0.63 7.93 8.10
N PRO A 151 -0.12 7.68 9.20
CA PRO A 151 -1.43 8.28 9.38
C PRO A 151 -1.36 9.80 9.30
N LEU A 152 -2.35 10.44 8.69
CA LEU A 152 -2.35 11.90 8.45
C LEU A 152 -2.17 12.72 9.75
N PHE A 153 -2.66 12.24 10.90
CA PHE A 153 -2.53 12.95 12.18
C PHE A 153 -1.09 13.18 12.64
N PHE A 154 -0.10 12.42 12.15
CA PHE A 154 1.32 12.67 12.48
C PHE A 154 1.82 13.99 11.89
N GLU A 155 1.32 14.35 10.72
CA GLU A 155 1.76 15.55 9.99
C GLU A 155 0.81 16.72 10.20
N PHE A 156 -0.47 16.43 10.40
CA PHE A 156 -1.53 17.41 10.57
C PHE A 156 -2.28 17.22 11.91
N PRO A 157 -1.59 17.29 13.07
CA PRO A 157 -2.18 16.95 14.36
C PRO A 157 -3.27 17.93 14.83
N SER A 158 -3.29 19.15 14.30
CA SER A 158 -4.28 20.18 14.64
C SER A 158 -5.51 20.17 13.71
N ASP A 159 -5.51 19.34 12.68
CA ASP A 159 -6.60 19.28 11.70
C ASP A 159 -7.55 18.14 12.04
N GLU A 160 -8.69 18.46 12.65
CA GLU A 160 -9.66 17.44 13.10
C GLU A 160 -10.24 16.60 11.95
N ARG A 161 -10.15 17.07 10.70
CA ARG A 161 -10.71 16.36 9.54
C ARG A 161 -9.89 15.13 9.15
N VAL A 162 -8.63 15.02 9.58
CA VAL A 162 -7.83 13.80 9.33
C VAL A 162 -8.48 12.55 9.90
N TRP A 163 -9.31 12.68 10.96
CA TRP A 163 -10.03 11.58 11.57
C TRP A 163 -11.20 11.06 10.73
N THR A 164 -11.67 11.82 9.72
CA THR A 164 -12.69 11.36 8.77
C THR A 164 -12.09 10.52 7.64
N ALA A 165 -10.75 10.48 7.53
CA ALA A 165 -10.00 9.77 6.51
C ALA A 165 -9.03 8.73 7.14
N PRO A 166 -9.52 7.76 7.93
CA PRO A 166 -8.68 6.90 8.76
C PRO A 166 -7.79 5.93 7.97
N THR A 167 -8.09 5.72 6.68
CA THR A 167 -7.37 4.80 5.79
C THR A 167 -6.61 5.52 4.68
N GLU A 168 -6.49 6.84 4.75
CA GLU A 168 -5.57 7.63 3.92
C GLU A 168 -4.23 7.78 4.66
N TRP A 169 -3.12 7.78 3.92
CA TRP A 169 -1.80 7.90 4.52
C TRP A 169 -0.83 8.70 3.69
N MET A 170 0.16 9.26 4.37
CA MET A 170 1.40 9.71 3.75
C MET A 170 2.34 8.51 3.58
N LEU A 171 2.85 8.30 2.37
CA LEU A 171 4.00 7.44 2.12
C LEU A 171 5.23 8.34 1.99
N GLY A 172 6.11 8.29 2.99
CA GLY A 172 7.17 9.28 3.14
C GLY A 172 6.60 10.67 3.42
N ASP A 173 7.22 11.70 2.86
CA ASP A 173 6.85 13.09 3.09
C ASP A 173 6.02 13.70 1.95
N ASP A 174 5.96 13.03 0.80
CA ASP A 174 5.54 13.68 -0.45
C ASP A 174 4.28 13.06 -1.05
N LEU A 175 4.02 11.77 -0.81
CA LEU A 175 2.89 11.05 -1.41
C LEU A 175 1.74 10.87 -0.42
N LEU A 176 0.55 11.34 -0.73
CA LEU A 176 -0.70 10.98 -0.06
C LEU A 176 -1.41 9.90 -0.88
N VAL A 177 -1.83 8.83 -0.22
CA VAL A 177 -2.45 7.66 -0.85
C VAL A 177 -3.82 7.43 -0.22
N ALA A 178 -4.85 7.27 -1.07
CA ALA A 178 -6.20 6.95 -0.63
C ALA A 178 -6.70 5.70 -1.38
N PRO A 179 -6.70 4.52 -0.73
CA PRO A 179 -7.06 3.26 -1.39
C PRO A 179 -8.56 3.11 -1.61
N VAL A 180 -8.93 2.40 -2.67
CA VAL A 180 -10.30 1.94 -2.89
C VAL A 180 -10.52 0.66 -2.08
N LEU A 181 -11.38 0.73 -1.05
CA LEU A 181 -11.57 -0.32 -0.05
C LEU A 181 -12.95 -1.00 -0.09
N GLU A 182 -13.73 -0.74 -1.14
CA GLU A 182 -15.05 -1.32 -1.38
C GLU A 182 -15.21 -1.75 -2.84
N PRO A 183 -16.02 -2.78 -3.12
CA PRO A 183 -16.28 -3.23 -4.49
C PRO A 183 -17.13 -2.25 -5.28
N GLY A 184 -16.87 -2.14 -6.58
CA GLY A 184 -17.68 -1.36 -7.52
C GLY A 184 -17.51 0.15 -7.42
N VAL A 185 -16.54 0.65 -6.64
CA VAL A 185 -16.31 2.09 -6.47
C VAL A 185 -15.66 2.66 -7.73
N THR A 186 -16.41 3.55 -8.40
CA THR A 186 -15.98 4.28 -9.60
C THR A 186 -15.61 5.73 -9.31
N ARG A 187 -16.02 6.26 -8.16
CA ARG A 187 -15.65 7.56 -7.62
C ARG A 187 -15.63 7.50 -6.10
N MET A 188 -14.71 8.22 -5.47
CA MET A 188 -14.69 8.36 -4.01
C MET A 188 -14.25 9.75 -3.55
N PRO A 189 -14.72 10.20 -2.37
CA PRO A 189 -14.15 11.36 -1.71
C PRO A 189 -12.74 11.06 -1.22
N VAL A 190 -11.83 12.01 -1.38
CA VAL A 190 -10.47 11.97 -0.81
C VAL A 190 -10.24 13.25 -0.02
N TYR A 191 -9.77 13.13 1.23
CA TYR A 191 -9.39 14.29 2.02
C TYR A 191 -7.96 14.72 1.71
N LEU A 192 -7.79 15.99 1.31
CA LEU A 192 -6.47 16.59 1.13
C LEU A 192 -6.25 17.58 2.27
N PRO A 193 -5.27 17.35 3.17
CA PRO A 193 -4.87 18.32 4.19
C PRO A 193 -4.35 19.63 3.57
N GLU A 194 -4.19 20.67 4.37
CA GLU A 194 -3.71 21.98 3.91
C GLU A 194 -2.39 21.86 3.12
N GLY A 195 -2.34 22.51 1.94
CA GLY A 195 -1.21 22.44 1.01
C GLY A 195 -1.65 22.48 -0.45
N GLU A 196 -0.70 22.47 -1.37
CA GLU A 196 -0.94 22.23 -2.79
C GLU A 196 -0.62 20.76 -3.10
N TRP A 197 -1.55 20.09 -3.76
CA TRP A 197 -1.46 18.66 -4.09
C TRP A 197 -1.62 18.46 -5.58
N ILE A 198 -0.83 17.55 -6.15
CA ILE A 198 -0.87 17.23 -7.57
C ILE A 198 -1.32 15.77 -7.72
N ASP A 199 -2.41 15.52 -8.43
CA ASP A 199 -2.79 14.16 -8.83
C ASP A 199 -1.66 13.58 -9.71
N VAL A 200 -1.11 12.45 -9.30
CA VAL A 200 0.06 11.88 -9.97
C VAL A 200 -0.26 11.34 -11.37
N TRP A 201 -1.52 11.05 -11.68
CA TRP A 201 -1.94 10.40 -12.92
C TRP A 201 -2.24 11.39 -14.03
N ASP A 202 -2.92 12.50 -13.73
CA ASP A 202 -3.30 13.50 -14.74
C ASP A 202 -2.62 14.87 -14.54
N GLY A 203 -1.98 15.09 -13.38
CA GLY A 203 -1.31 16.35 -13.06
C GLY A 203 -2.25 17.48 -12.61
N THR A 204 -3.53 17.18 -12.39
CA THR A 204 -4.49 18.15 -11.84
C THR A 204 -4.02 18.61 -10.47
N ARG A 205 -4.07 19.93 -10.27
CA ARG A 205 -3.70 20.56 -9.00
C ARG A 205 -4.93 20.76 -8.15
N HIS A 206 -4.83 20.39 -6.88
CA HIS A 206 -5.86 20.54 -5.87
C HIS A 206 -5.35 21.42 -4.74
N GLN A 207 -6.16 22.40 -4.36
CA GLN A 207 -5.94 23.13 -3.11
C GLN A 207 -6.46 22.27 -1.96
N GLY A 208 -5.56 21.95 -1.03
CA GLY A 208 -5.85 21.19 0.16
C GLY A 208 -6.66 21.95 1.21
N GLY A 209 -6.88 21.31 2.34
CA GLY A 209 -7.86 21.71 3.34
C GLY A 209 -9.30 21.44 2.88
N ALA A 210 -9.50 20.45 2.00
CA ALA A 210 -10.77 20.15 1.36
C ALA A 210 -10.90 18.66 1.03
N VAL A 211 -12.15 18.22 0.84
CA VAL A 211 -12.46 16.91 0.24
C VAL A 211 -12.64 17.10 -1.25
N VAL A 212 -12.00 16.25 -2.05
CA VAL A 212 -12.11 16.24 -3.52
C VAL A 212 -12.72 14.93 -4.00
N GLU A 213 -13.57 14.99 -5.01
CA GLU A 213 -14.19 13.81 -5.62
C GLU A 213 -13.31 13.29 -6.75
N ILE A 214 -12.81 12.05 -6.61
CA ILE A 214 -11.82 11.47 -7.52
C ILE A 214 -12.41 10.27 -8.25
N GLU A 215 -12.19 10.21 -9.57
CA GLU A 215 -12.53 9.02 -10.35
C GLU A 215 -11.57 7.87 -10.05
N THR A 216 -12.12 6.68 -9.89
CA THR A 216 -11.37 5.47 -9.56
C THR A 216 -11.58 4.41 -10.63
N PRO A 217 -11.14 4.63 -11.89
CA PRO A 217 -11.12 3.56 -12.87
C PRO A 217 -10.27 2.39 -12.33
N ILE A 218 -10.52 1.18 -12.83
CA ILE A 218 -9.92 -0.04 -12.26
C ILE A 218 -8.39 -0.04 -12.33
N ASP A 219 -7.79 0.73 -13.24
CA ASP A 219 -6.34 0.81 -13.45
C ASP A 219 -5.66 1.95 -12.66
N ARG A 220 -6.40 2.73 -11.85
CA ARG A 220 -5.86 3.81 -11.02
C ARG A 220 -6.32 3.73 -9.57
N ILE A 221 -5.48 4.24 -8.68
CA ILE A 221 -5.73 4.46 -7.25
C ILE A 221 -5.45 5.94 -6.96
N PRO A 222 -6.29 6.66 -6.20
CA PRO A 222 -6.00 8.05 -5.84
C PRO A 222 -4.66 8.19 -5.11
N VAL A 223 -3.74 8.94 -5.72
CA VAL A 223 -2.41 9.26 -5.18
C VAL A 223 -2.08 10.69 -5.55
N PHE A 224 -1.61 11.45 -4.56
CA PHE A 224 -1.29 12.87 -4.70
C PHE A 224 0.15 13.11 -4.26
N THR A 225 0.85 13.99 -4.96
CA THR A 225 2.22 14.38 -4.60
C THR A 225 2.33 15.87 -4.34
N ARG A 226 3.24 16.26 -3.44
CA ARG A 226 3.72 17.65 -3.33
C ARG A 226 5.01 17.89 -4.12
N ASP A 227 5.69 16.82 -4.52
CA ASP A 227 6.89 16.87 -5.35
C ASP A 227 6.54 16.59 -6.82
N ALA A 228 6.67 17.63 -7.66
CA ALA A 228 6.44 17.53 -9.10
C ALA A 228 7.44 16.59 -9.80
N ALA A 229 8.65 16.39 -9.27
CA ALA A 229 9.61 15.46 -9.84
C ALA A 229 9.21 13.99 -9.61
N LEU A 230 8.56 13.68 -8.47
CA LEU A 230 8.02 12.35 -8.23
C LEU A 230 6.89 12.00 -9.21
N ARG A 231 6.09 12.99 -9.62
CA ARG A 231 5.01 12.77 -10.60
C ARG A 231 5.53 12.19 -11.92
N GLU A 232 6.73 12.56 -12.36
CA GLU A 232 7.30 12.07 -13.62
C GLU A 232 7.44 10.54 -13.66
N LEU A 233 7.53 9.89 -12.49
CA LEU A 233 7.56 8.42 -12.38
C LEU A 233 6.21 7.75 -12.74
N PHE A 234 5.12 8.52 -12.69
CA PHE A 234 3.76 8.05 -12.98
C PHE A 234 3.32 8.35 -14.42
N ALA A 235 4.03 9.27 -15.09
CA ALA A 235 3.75 9.69 -16.46
C ALA A 235 4.40 8.78 -17.53
N SER A 236 5.37 7.95 -17.15
CA SER A 236 6.23 7.20 -18.09
C SER A 236 5.63 5.90 -18.66
N GLU A 237 4.36 5.59 -18.41
CA GLU A 237 3.67 4.42 -18.98
C GLU A 237 2.39 4.80 -19.75
N GLY A 238 2.55 5.68 -20.74
CA GLY A 238 1.57 5.93 -21.81
C GLY A 238 1.86 5.11 -23.06
#